data_AF-A0A835YJ13-F1
#
_entry.id   AF-A0A835YJ13-F1
#
_cell.length_a   1.000
_cell.length_b   1.000
_cell.length_c   1.000
_cell.angle_alpha   90.00
_cell.angle_beta   90.00
_cell.angle_gamma   90.00
#
_symmetry.space_group_name_H-M   'P 1'
#
loop_
_entity.id
_entity.type
_entity.pdbx_description
1 polymer ?
#
loop_
_entity_poly.entity_id
_entity_poly.type
_entity_poly.pdbx_seq_one_letter_code
_entity_poly.pdbx_strand_id
1 'polypeptide(L)'
;MTNKSLNPDWNSQSGGNRFKFLNKKSRARRVDVDVSHKVRTVGYLDGDTSVLLEGGEGGCFFQDELERCKQMNTTPPFKRFYYAVWPLVQSLAELLHHSAMVAAMLLKLIQDPATLGVAGEQLLQLLSVLARDLQSAFHPHFAPSKDVLAALLQGPAGDEPEAAGRVMRAVGYILKFNTRPLLADPAALRAYYAPLLGHRRDYVRRYAGDVRGGAAEAQAEGRARAAEPLEK
;
A
#
# COMPACT_ATOMS: atom_id res chain seq x y z
N MET A 1 -9.04 -16.24 34.68
CA MET A 1 -8.48 -16.62 33.36
C MET A 1 -9.30 -15.93 32.28
N THR A 2 -8.85 -14.76 31.82
CA THR A 2 -9.54 -13.96 30.81
C THR A 2 -9.41 -14.64 29.45
N ASN A 3 -10.53 -15.14 28.95
CA ASN A 3 -10.65 -15.78 27.65
C ASN A 3 -10.40 -14.71 26.56
N LYS A 4 -9.14 -14.55 26.15
CA LYS A 4 -8.75 -13.68 25.04
C LYS A 4 -9.29 -14.36 23.78
N SER A 5 -10.43 -13.90 23.28
CA SER A 5 -11.06 -14.42 22.07
C SER A 5 -10.01 -14.50 20.96
N LEU A 6 -9.82 -15.72 20.42
CA LEU A 6 -8.86 -16.05 19.35
C LEU A 6 -9.07 -15.22 18.07
N ASN A 7 -10.19 -14.51 17.94
CA ASN A 7 -10.45 -13.57 16.87
C ASN A 7 -11.34 -12.40 17.37
N PRO A 8 -10.92 -11.12 17.26
CA PRO A 8 -11.72 -9.97 17.73
C PRO A 8 -13.06 -9.77 16.99
N ASP A 9 -13.27 -10.48 15.88
CA ASP A 9 -14.52 -10.48 15.11
C ASP A 9 -15.61 -11.36 15.72
N TRP A 10 -15.26 -12.24 16.66
CA TRP A 10 -16.21 -13.18 17.23
C TRP A 10 -16.93 -12.60 18.43
N ASN A 11 -18.17 -13.04 18.62
CA ASN A 11 -18.88 -12.74 19.84
C ASN A 11 -18.13 -13.40 21.02
N SER A 12 -17.75 -12.60 22.01
CA SER A 12 -17.09 -13.09 23.23
C SER A 12 -18.09 -13.70 24.22
N GLN A 13 -19.40 -13.58 23.95
CA GLN A 13 -20.46 -14.20 24.73
C GLN A 13 -20.76 -15.61 24.20
N SER A 14 -20.91 -16.56 25.13
CA SER A 14 -21.25 -17.96 24.85
C SER A 14 -22.69 -18.07 24.33
N GLY A 15 -22.89 -17.85 23.04
CA GLY A 15 -24.16 -18.02 22.34
C GLY A 15 -23.93 -18.44 20.89
N GLY A 16 -24.96 -18.99 20.23
CA GLY A 16 -24.86 -19.55 18.88
C GLY A 16 -24.52 -18.54 17.77
N ASN A 17 -24.53 -17.23 18.05
CA ASN A 17 -24.24 -16.21 17.06
C ASN A 17 -22.75 -15.83 17.04
N ARG A 18 -22.05 -16.30 16.01
CA ARG A 18 -20.60 -16.10 15.81
C ARG A 18 -20.25 -14.65 15.41
N PHE A 19 -21.15 -13.96 14.70
CA PHE A 19 -20.88 -12.65 14.11
C PHE A 19 -21.53 -11.53 14.92
N LYS A 20 -20.80 -10.43 15.11
CA LYS A 20 -21.27 -9.23 15.82
C LYS A 20 -21.30 -8.03 14.87
N PHE A 21 -22.38 -7.26 14.89
CA PHE A 21 -22.43 -5.98 14.20
C PHE A 21 -21.42 -4.99 14.83
N LEU A 22 -20.64 -4.33 13.97
CA LEU A 22 -19.66 -3.33 14.38
C LEU A 22 -20.06 -1.97 13.83
N ASN A 23 -20.20 -0.99 14.72
CA ASN A 23 -20.38 0.38 14.28
C ASN A 23 -19.11 0.91 13.58
N LYS A 24 -19.26 1.98 12.79
CA LYS A 24 -18.19 2.58 11.98
C LYS A 24 -16.95 2.95 12.81
N LYS A 25 -17.14 3.47 14.04
CA LYS A 25 -16.02 3.83 14.95
C LYS A 25 -15.24 2.61 15.42
N SER A 26 -15.94 1.52 15.73
CA SER A 26 -15.32 0.24 16.11
C SER A 26 -14.58 -0.40 14.94
N ARG A 27 -15.15 -0.36 13.73
CA ARG A 27 -14.50 -0.80 12.50
C ARG A 27 -13.22 0.00 12.24
N ALA A 28 -13.29 1.32 12.34
CA ALA A 28 -12.15 2.20 12.16
C ALA A 28 -11.00 1.93 13.15
N ARG A 29 -11.31 1.48 14.39
CA ARG A 29 -10.27 1.12 15.36
C ARG A 29 -9.53 -0.18 15.02
N ARG A 30 -10.17 -1.09 14.28
CA ARG A 30 -9.63 -2.40 13.90
C ARG A 30 -8.74 -2.35 12.67
N VAL A 31 -8.98 -1.37 11.80
CA VAL A 31 -8.14 -1.15 10.62
C VAL A 31 -6.75 -0.79 11.10
N ASP A 32 -5.83 -1.70 10.82
CA ASP A 32 -4.41 -1.51 11.03
C ASP A 32 -3.74 -1.10 9.70
N VAL A 33 -2.98 -0.02 9.76
CA VAL A 33 -2.27 0.57 8.62
C VAL A 33 -0.75 0.50 8.79
N ASP A 34 -0.26 -0.07 9.89
CA ASP A 34 1.17 -0.20 10.12
C ASP A 34 1.79 -1.14 9.08
N VAL A 35 2.79 -0.63 8.37
CA VAL A 35 3.56 -1.32 7.31
C VAL A 35 5.00 -1.60 7.72
N SER A 36 5.43 -1.07 8.86
CA SER A 36 6.81 -1.16 9.35
C SER A 36 7.00 -2.41 10.21
N HIS A 37 6.03 -2.73 11.06
CA HIS A 37 6.11 -3.88 11.99
C HIS A 37 5.44 -5.16 11.49
N LYS A 38 4.95 -5.20 10.25
CA LYS A 38 4.31 -6.39 9.70
C LYS A 38 5.34 -7.42 9.27
N VAL A 39 5.31 -8.58 9.95
CA VAL A 39 6.09 -9.80 9.66
C VAL A 39 5.44 -10.65 8.55
N ARG A 40 4.20 -10.35 8.16
CA ARG A 40 3.45 -11.09 7.12
C ARG A 40 2.55 -10.16 6.32
N THR A 41 3.11 -9.53 5.31
CA THR A 41 2.32 -8.85 4.28
C THR A 41 1.87 -9.88 3.24
N VAL A 42 0.61 -9.80 2.80
CA VAL A 42 0.11 -10.63 1.70
C VAL A 42 0.75 -10.14 0.38
N GLY A 43 1.35 -11.05 -0.39
CA GLY A 43 1.95 -10.75 -1.70
C GLY A 43 3.41 -10.28 -1.62
N TYR A 44 3.86 -9.57 -2.65
CA TYR A 44 5.28 -9.24 -2.86
C TYR A 44 5.73 -7.93 -2.17
N LEU A 45 5.09 -7.56 -1.06
CA LEU A 45 5.41 -6.34 -0.29
C LEU A 45 6.21 -6.60 1.00
N ASP A 46 6.41 -7.86 1.38
CA ASP A 46 7.18 -8.21 2.57
C ASP A 46 8.70 -8.12 2.35
N GLY A 47 9.41 -7.76 3.41
CA GLY A 47 10.88 -7.65 3.44
C GLY A 47 11.61 -8.94 3.84
N ASP A 48 10.91 -9.91 4.43
CA ASP A 48 11.48 -11.22 4.81
C ASP A 48 11.58 -12.20 3.61
N THR A 49 11.29 -11.74 2.40
CA THR A 49 11.61 -12.46 1.17
C THR A 49 13.08 -12.32 0.80
N SER A 50 13.98 -12.56 1.76
CA SER A 50 15.40 -12.83 1.49
C SER A 50 15.63 -14.14 0.72
N VAL A 51 14.54 -14.83 0.34
CA VAL A 51 14.53 -16.07 -0.44
C VAL A 51 14.12 -15.82 -1.90
N LEU A 52 13.53 -14.66 -2.22
CA LEU A 52 13.25 -14.31 -3.62
C LEU A 52 14.51 -13.69 -4.23
N LEU A 53 14.86 -14.14 -5.43
CA LEU A 53 15.95 -13.57 -6.24
C LEU A 53 15.81 -12.04 -6.27
N GLU A 54 16.91 -11.30 -6.42
CA GLU A 54 16.94 -9.82 -6.42
C GLU A 54 16.03 -9.15 -7.49
N GLY A 55 15.28 -9.92 -8.29
CA GLY A 55 14.25 -9.47 -9.21
C GLY A 55 12.91 -10.22 -9.11
N GLY A 56 12.56 -10.93 -8.04
CA GLY A 56 11.32 -11.73 -8.00
C GLY A 56 11.44 -13.09 -8.71
N GLU A 57 10.35 -13.87 -8.72
CA GLU A 57 10.32 -15.22 -9.34
C GLU A 57 10.30 -15.14 -10.87
N GLY A 58 9.54 -14.19 -11.44
CA GLY A 58 9.43 -13.95 -12.88
C GLY A 58 10.44 -12.95 -13.46
N GLY A 59 11.24 -12.28 -12.63
CA GLY A 59 12.21 -11.26 -13.05
C GLY A 59 11.79 -9.80 -12.78
N CYS A 60 10.55 -9.54 -12.36
CA CYS A 60 10.23 -8.37 -11.52
C CYS A 60 9.09 -8.67 -10.51
N PHE A 61 9.10 -8.02 -9.34
CA PHE A 61 8.06 -8.23 -8.32
C PHE A 61 6.67 -7.80 -8.80
N PHE A 62 6.59 -6.78 -9.66
CA PHE A 62 5.35 -6.29 -10.24
C PHE A 62 4.67 -7.34 -11.12
N GLN A 63 5.42 -8.11 -11.90
CA GLN A 63 4.88 -9.18 -12.73
C GLN A 63 4.24 -10.27 -11.87
N ASP A 64 4.96 -10.72 -10.84
CA ASP A 64 4.49 -11.76 -9.95
C ASP A 64 3.21 -11.31 -9.21
N GLU A 65 3.17 -10.06 -8.74
CA GLU A 65 1.98 -9.47 -8.13
C GLU A 65 0.83 -9.30 -9.13
N LEU A 66 1.12 -9.00 -10.40
CA LEU A 66 0.13 -8.88 -11.46
C LEU A 66 -0.54 -10.23 -11.77
N GLU A 67 0.24 -11.31 -11.79
CA GLU A 67 -0.30 -12.68 -11.92
C GLU A 67 -1.15 -13.07 -10.71
N ARG A 68 -0.67 -12.80 -9.50
CA ARG A 68 -1.42 -13.03 -8.25
C ARG A 68 -2.75 -12.28 -8.27
N CYS A 69 -2.73 -11.02 -8.67
CA CYS A 69 -3.92 -10.18 -8.77
C CYS A 69 -4.91 -10.70 -9.81
N LYS A 70 -4.45 -11.27 -10.94
CA LYS A 70 -5.31 -11.91 -11.95
C LYS A 70 -6.08 -13.11 -11.41
N GLN A 71 -5.49 -13.88 -10.51
CA GLN A 71 -6.16 -15.02 -9.88
C GLN A 71 -7.28 -14.56 -8.93
N MET A 72 -7.10 -13.43 -8.26
CA MET A 72 -8.08 -12.90 -7.31
C MET A 72 -9.14 -12.00 -7.95
N ASN A 73 -8.78 -11.26 -8.99
CA ASN A 73 -9.61 -10.22 -9.58
C ASN A 73 -10.09 -10.62 -10.98
N THR A 74 -11.40 -10.86 -11.09
CA THR A 74 -12.05 -11.29 -12.32
C THR A 74 -12.80 -10.16 -13.04
N THR A 75 -12.68 -8.91 -12.57
CA THR A 75 -13.44 -7.78 -13.10
C THR A 75 -13.02 -7.41 -14.53
N PRO A 76 -13.96 -6.98 -15.40
CA PRO A 76 -13.64 -6.59 -16.77
C PRO A 76 -12.60 -5.46 -16.89
N PRO A 77 -12.64 -4.38 -16.10
CA PRO A 77 -11.62 -3.33 -16.15
C PRO A 77 -10.21 -3.87 -15.83
N PHE A 78 -10.10 -4.72 -14.81
CA PHE A 78 -8.83 -5.33 -14.44
C PHE A 78 -8.31 -6.29 -15.52
N LYS A 79 -9.17 -7.11 -16.14
CA LYS A 79 -8.75 -7.99 -17.24
C LYS A 79 -8.17 -7.21 -18.42
N ARG A 80 -8.82 -6.11 -18.82
CA ARG A 80 -8.32 -5.25 -19.91
C ARG A 80 -6.97 -4.64 -19.56
N PHE A 81 -6.81 -4.18 -18.33
CA PHE A 81 -5.53 -3.70 -17.81
C PHE A 81 -4.45 -4.77 -17.84
N TYR A 82 -4.75 -5.97 -17.34
CA TYR A 82 -3.82 -7.09 -17.31
C TYR A 82 -3.28 -7.39 -18.72
N TYR A 83 -4.15 -7.58 -19.71
CA TYR A 83 -3.70 -7.92 -21.06
C TYR A 83 -2.93 -6.77 -21.75
N ALA A 84 -3.20 -5.52 -21.38
CA ALA A 84 -2.45 -4.37 -21.90
C ALA A 84 -1.07 -4.22 -21.25
N VAL A 85 -0.96 -4.53 -19.95
CA VAL A 85 0.26 -4.33 -19.17
C VAL A 85 1.19 -5.53 -19.21
N TRP A 86 0.65 -6.75 -19.25
CA TRP A 86 1.40 -8.00 -19.26
C TRP A 86 2.62 -8.00 -20.20
N PRO A 87 2.51 -7.63 -21.50
CA PRO A 87 3.66 -7.66 -22.41
C PRO A 87 4.72 -6.57 -22.14
N LEU A 88 4.47 -5.62 -21.23
CA LEU A 88 5.35 -4.49 -20.92
C LEU A 88 6.15 -4.70 -19.64
N VAL A 89 5.84 -5.76 -18.90
CA VAL A 89 6.37 -6.01 -17.56
C VAL A 89 6.92 -7.43 -17.44
N GLN A 90 7.48 -7.99 -18.53
CA GLN A 90 8.07 -9.34 -18.50
C GLN A 90 9.44 -9.34 -17.80
N SER A 91 10.05 -8.17 -17.60
CA SER A 91 11.28 -8.01 -16.84
C SER A 91 11.34 -6.63 -16.18
N LEU A 92 12.22 -6.46 -15.19
CA LEU A 92 12.45 -5.16 -14.55
C LEU A 92 12.92 -4.09 -15.55
N ALA A 93 13.73 -4.46 -16.55
CA ALA A 93 14.21 -3.51 -17.56
C ALA A 93 13.07 -2.97 -18.43
N GLU A 94 12.15 -3.83 -18.86
CA GLU A 94 10.96 -3.42 -19.60
C GLU A 94 10.03 -2.57 -18.74
N LEU A 95 9.83 -2.96 -17.47
CA LEU A 95 9.03 -2.18 -16.53
C LEU A 95 9.60 -0.77 -16.34
N LEU A 96 10.92 -0.62 -16.20
CA LEU A 96 11.56 0.69 -16.10
C LEU A 96 11.34 1.53 -17.37
N HIS A 97 11.50 0.91 -18.54
CA HIS A 97 11.30 1.57 -19.84
C HIS A 97 9.84 2.03 -20.05
N HIS A 98 8.86 1.21 -19.68
CA HIS A 98 7.43 1.48 -19.84
C HIS A 98 6.75 2.04 -18.58
N SER A 99 7.53 2.40 -17.56
CA SER A 99 7.03 2.80 -16.23
C SER A 99 5.96 3.90 -16.28
N ALA A 100 6.14 4.90 -17.14
CA ALA A 100 5.18 5.98 -17.33
C ALA A 100 3.82 5.49 -17.86
N MET A 101 3.82 4.57 -18.81
CA MET A 101 2.59 4.04 -19.39
C MET A 101 1.88 3.12 -18.40
N VAL A 102 2.62 2.26 -17.71
CA VAL A 102 2.09 1.35 -16.69
C VAL A 102 1.49 2.14 -15.52
N ALA A 103 2.22 3.13 -15.00
CA ALA A 103 1.73 3.99 -13.91
C ALA A 103 0.47 4.76 -14.31
N ALA A 104 0.44 5.36 -15.50
CA ALA A 104 -0.73 6.11 -15.98
C ALA A 104 -1.98 5.21 -16.12
N MET A 105 -1.84 4.01 -16.69
CA MET A 105 -2.95 3.06 -16.82
C MET A 105 -3.45 2.59 -15.44
N LEU A 106 -2.53 2.31 -14.52
CA LEU A 106 -2.88 1.88 -13.17
C LEU A 106 -3.61 2.98 -12.39
N LEU A 107 -3.08 4.21 -12.42
CA LEU A 107 -3.69 5.36 -11.76
C LEU A 107 -5.09 5.66 -12.31
N LYS A 108 -5.30 5.52 -13.62
CA LYS A 108 -6.62 5.70 -14.24
C LYS A 108 -7.67 4.72 -13.68
N LEU A 109 -7.29 3.47 -13.43
CA LEU A 109 -8.20 2.47 -12.83
C LEU A 109 -8.47 2.75 -11.36
N ILE A 110 -7.45 3.22 -10.64
CA ILE A 110 -7.58 3.58 -9.23
C ILE A 110 -8.50 4.80 -9.06
N GLN A 111 -8.44 5.77 -9.99
CA GLN A 111 -9.31 6.95 -9.98
C GLN A 111 -10.78 6.61 -10.21
N ASP A 112 -11.10 5.53 -10.94
CA ASP A 112 -12.47 5.12 -11.19
C ASP A 112 -13.11 4.51 -9.92
N PRO A 113 -14.12 5.17 -9.31
CA PRO A 113 -14.75 4.69 -8.08
C PRO A 113 -15.41 3.32 -8.23
N ALA A 114 -15.95 3.02 -9.41
CA ALA A 114 -16.61 1.74 -9.68
C ALA A 114 -15.59 0.59 -9.63
N THR A 115 -14.43 0.81 -10.25
CA THR A 115 -13.33 -0.16 -10.23
C THR A 115 -12.71 -0.24 -8.84
N LEU A 116 -12.47 0.89 -8.15
CA LEU A 116 -11.88 0.90 -6.82
C LEU A 116 -12.72 0.14 -5.78
N GLY A 117 -14.04 0.21 -5.85
CA GLY A 117 -14.92 -0.51 -4.93
C GLY A 117 -14.77 -2.04 -5.01
N VAL A 118 -14.54 -2.58 -6.21
CA VAL A 118 -14.50 -4.03 -6.47
C VAL A 118 -13.07 -4.57 -6.49
N ALA A 119 -12.12 -3.76 -6.97
CA ALA A 119 -10.74 -4.16 -7.27
C ALA A 119 -9.69 -3.34 -6.50
N GLY A 120 -10.10 -2.45 -5.60
CA GLY A 120 -9.20 -1.44 -5.04
C GLY A 120 -8.03 -2.01 -4.23
N GLU A 121 -8.21 -3.14 -3.56
CA GLU A 121 -7.15 -3.77 -2.79
C GLU A 121 -6.01 -4.25 -3.70
N GLN A 122 -6.34 -4.96 -4.77
CA GLN A 122 -5.36 -5.45 -5.75
C GLN A 122 -4.68 -4.29 -6.49
N LEU A 123 -5.43 -3.25 -6.86
CA LEU A 123 -4.86 -2.10 -7.56
C LEU A 123 -3.91 -1.27 -6.68
N LEU A 124 -4.28 -1.04 -5.42
CA LEU A 124 -3.45 -0.31 -4.45
C LEU A 124 -2.20 -1.12 -4.07
N GLN A 125 -2.33 -2.44 -4.01
CA GLN A 125 -1.20 -3.36 -3.83
C GLN A 125 -0.24 -3.29 -5.02
N LEU A 126 -0.75 -3.36 -6.26
CA LEU A 126 0.05 -3.21 -7.47
C LEU A 126 0.79 -1.87 -7.51
N LEU A 127 0.15 -0.77 -7.08
CA LEU A 127 0.80 0.53 -7.00
C LEU A 127 1.95 0.53 -5.98
N SER A 128 1.77 -0.18 -4.87
CA SER A 128 2.79 -0.33 -3.83
C SER A 128 3.98 -1.15 -4.31
N VAL A 129 3.74 -2.24 -5.06
CA VAL A 129 4.81 -3.07 -5.65
C VAL A 129 5.51 -2.33 -6.78
N LEU A 130 4.79 -1.56 -7.59
CA LEU A 130 5.40 -0.70 -8.60
C LEU A 130 6.37 0.30 -7.97
N ALA A 131 6.00 0.88 -6.83
CA ALA A 131 6.87 1.78 -6.08
C ALA A 131 8.09 1.05 -5.46
N ARG A 132 7.96 -0.24 -5.12
CA ARG A 132 9.06 -1.11 -4.67
C ARG A 132 10.06 -1.39 -5.79
N ASP A 133 9.59 -1.74 -6.97
CA ASP A 133 10.45 -2.06 -8.12
C ASP A 133 11.14 -0.82 -8.68
N LEU A 134 10.42 0.30 -8.82
CA LEU A 134 10.97 1.51 -9.44
C LEU A 134 11.91 2.27 -8.49
N GLN A 135 11.68 2.24 -7.17
CA GLN A 135 12.48 2.98 -6.19
C GLN A 135 12.74 4.43 -6.63
N SER A 136 14.00 4.84 -6.81
CA SER A 136 14.37 6.20 -7.26
C SER A 136 13.73 6.60 -8.61
N ALA A 137 13.46 5.65 -9.51
CA ALA A 137 12.78 5.90 -10.78
C ALA A 137 11.27 6.19 -10.61
N PHE A 138 10.70 6.04 -9.41
CA PHE A 138 9.30 6.37 -9.12
C PHE A 138 9.05 7.88 -8.99
N HIS A 139 10.10 8.70 -8.88
CA HIS A 139 9.98 10.14 -8.63
C HIS A 139 9.00 10.88 -9.56
N PRO A 140 9.00 10.66 -10.90
CA PRO A 140 8.04 11.32 -11.81
C PRO A 140 6.59 10.91 -11.54
N HIS A 141 6.37 9.72 -11.00
CA HIS A 141 5.04 9.14 -10.75
C HIS A 141 4.52 9.44 -9.36
N PHE A 142 5.37 9.97 -8.47
CA PHE A 142 5.01 10.25 -7.08
C PHE A 142 3.93 11.32 -6.95
N ALA A 143 4.06 12.45 -7.66
CA ALA A 143 3.08 13.53 -7.60
C ALA A 143 1.69 13.12 -8.15
N PRO A 144 1.58 12.50 -9.35
CA PRO A 144 0.30 11.98 -9.82
C PRO A 144 -0.32 10.94 -8.86
N SER A 145 0.50 10.04 -8.32
CA SER A 145 0.04 9.03 -7.36
C SER A 145 -0.48 9.66 -6.07
N LYS A 146 0.22 10.67 -5.53
CA LYS A 146 -0.24 11.46 -4.38
C LYS A 146 -1.62 12.03 -4.63
N ASP A 147 -1.78 12.72 -5.76
CA ASP A 147 -3.00 13.49 -6.04
C ASP A 147 -4.21 12.54 -6.17
N VAL A 148 -4.02 11.38 -6.80
CA VAL A 148 -5.02 10.32 -6.86
C VAL A 148 -5.38 9.81 -5.47
N LEU A 149 -4.39 9.38 -4.68
CA LEU A 149 -4.65 8.80 -3.35
C LEU A 149 -5.30 9.81 -2.41
N ALA A 150 -4.90 11.10 -2.47
CA ALA A 150 -5.52 12.17 -1.73
C ALA A 150 -6.99 12.39 -2.15
N ALA A 151 -7.28 12.39 -3.46
CA ALA A 151 -8.64 12.50 -3.97
C ALA A 151 -9.53 11.34 -3.52
N LEU A 152 -9.00 10.11 -3.48
CA LEU A 152 -9.74 8.95 -2.96
C LEU A 152 -10.14 9.12 -1.49
N LEU A 153 -9.22 9.63 -0.66
CA LEU A 153 -9.46 9.86 0.76
C LEU A 153 -10.46 11.00 1.01
N GLN A 154 -10.53 11.99 0.13
CA GLN A 154 -11.53 13.05 0.19
C GLN A 154 -12.91 12.56 -0.29
N GLY A 155 -12.94 11.61 -1.22
CA GLY A 155 -14.15 11.03 -1.80
C GLY A 155 -14.81 9.92 -0.95
N PRO A 156 -15.64 9.06 -1.59
CA PRO A 156 -16.41 8.02 -0.92
C PRO A 156 -15.54 6.90 -0.35
N ALA A 157 -14.35 6.65 -0.92
CA ALA A 157 -13.42 5.66 -0.38
C ALA A 157 -12.90 6.07 1.01
N GLY A 158 -12.78 7.36 1.30
CA GLY A 158 -12.45 7.81 2.64
C GLY A 158 -13.61 7.72 3.63
N ASP A 159 -14.86 7.61 3.17
CA ASP A 159 -16.00 7.40 4.06
C ASP A 159 -15.96 6.01 4.68
N GLU A 160 -15.44 5.03 3.98
CA GLU A 160 -15.36 3.68 4.51
C GLU A 160 -14.01 3.44 5.22
N PRO A 161 -13.98 3.09 6.52
CA PRO A 161 -12.73 2.97 7.27
C PRO A 161 -11.74 1.98 6.64
N GLU A 162 -12.25 0.86 6.12
CA GLU A 162 -11.46 -0.20 5.50
C GLU A 162 -10.89 0.25 4.14
N ALA A 163 -11.66 0.99 3.35
CA ALA A 163 -11.16 1.55 2.09
C ALA A 163 -10.12 2.65 2.34
N ALA A 164 -10.38 3.55 3.31
CA ALA A 164 -9.40 4.55 3.75
C ALA A 164 -8.11 3.90 4.28
N GLY A 165 -8.25 2.81 5.04
CA GLY A 165 -7.14 2.01 5.54
C GLY A 165 -6.31 1.36 4.44
N ARG A 166 -6.96 0.80 3.41
CA ARG A 166 -6.27 0.24 2.22
C ARG A 166 -5.46 1.29 1.49
N VAL A 167 -6.05 2.48 1.25
CA VAL A 167 -5.35 3.61 0.64
C VAL A 167 -4.16 4.03 1.50
N MET A 168 -4.36 4.19 2.82
CA MET A 168 -3.28 4.61 3.71
C MET A 168 -2.16 3.58 3.82
N ARG A 169 -2.48 2.28 3.73
CA ARG A 169 -1.47 1.21 3.66
C ARG A 169 -0.60 1.35 2.42
N ALA A 170 -1.22 1.60 1.26
CA ALA A 170 -0.48 1.83 0.02
C ALA A 170 0.41 3.07 0.10
N VAL A 171 -0.09 4.16 0.70
CA VAL A 171 0.73 5.34 1.03
C VAL A 171 1.94 4.94 1.87
N GLY A 172 1.75 4.15 2.92
CA GLY A 172 2.83 3.67 3.77
C GLY A 172 3.90 2.89 3.02
N TYR A 173 3.51 1.96 2.16
CA TYR A 173 4.47 1.20 1.35
C TYR A 173 5.21 2.07 0.34
N ILE A 174 4.51 2.96 -0.38
CA ILE A 174 5.16 3.89 -1.32
C ILE A 174 6.23 4.70 -0.59
N LEU A 175 5.92 5.23 0.59
CA LEU A 175 6.85 6.00 1.38
C LEU A 175 8.01 5.15 1.91
N LYS A 176 7.75 3.93 2.37
CA LYS A 176 8.76 2.97 2.85
C LYS A 176 9.84 2.72 1.79
N PHE A 177 9.44 2.48 0.54
CA PHE A 177 10.38 2.20 -0.55
C PHE A 177 11.02 3.47 -1.14
N ASN A 178 10.37 4.63 -1.01
CA ASN A 178 10.85 5.90 -1.56
C ASN A 178 11.41 6.86 -0.50
N THR A 179 11.78 6.35 0.67
CA THR A 179 12.24 7.18 1.80
C THR A 179 13.43 8.07 1.46
N ARG A 180 14.42 7.56 0.72
CA ARG A 180 15.66 8.32 0.43
C ARG A 180 15.40 9.56 -0.46
N PRO A 181 14.73 9.47 -1.62
CA PRO A 181 14.36 10.65 -2.40
C PRO A 181 13.47 11.63 -1.63
N LEU A 182 12.51 11.11 -0.85
CA LEU A 182 11.57 11.95 -0.09
C LEU A 182 12.23 12.68 1.07
N LEU A 183 13.29 12.13 1.65
CA LEU A 183 14.09 12.78 2.69
C LEU A 183 14.98 13.91 2.15
N ALA A 184 15.28 13.91 0.84
CA ALA A 184 16.00 15.01 0.22
C ALA A 184 15.16 16.28 0.15
N ASP A 185 13.82 16.15 0.13
CA ASP A 185 12.88 17.27 0.15
C ASP A 185 11.86 17.16 1.31
N PRO A 186 12.25 17.61 2.52
CA PRO A 186 11.34 17.62 3.67
C PRO A 186 10.13 18.55 3.48
N ALA A 187 10.21 19.54 2.59
CA ALA A 187 9.09 20.42 2.28
C ALA A 187 8.02 19.68 1.47
N ALA A 188 8.43 18.89 0.46
CA ALA A 188 7.52 18.03 -0.30
C ALA A 188 6.84 16.99 0.59
N LEU A 189 7.57 16.35 1.51
CA LEU A 189 7.01 15.40 2.47
C LEU A 189 5.97 16.08 3.38
N ARG A 190 6.26 17.29 3.87
CA ARG A 190 5.31 18.07 4.69
C ARG A 190 4.08 18.45 3.87
N ALA A 191 4.26 18.89 2.63
CA ALA A 191 3.15 19.23 1.73
C ALA A 191 2.26 18.02 1.42
N TYR A 192 2.85 16.81 1.33
CA TYR A 192 2.12 15.56 1.17
C TYR A 192 1.27 15.22 2.42
N TYR A 193 1.88 15.28 3.61
CA TYR A 193 1.24 14.83 4.84
C TYR A 193 0.31 15.85 5.50
N ALA A 194 0.56 17.15 5.31
CA ALA A 194 -0.26 18.21 5.90
C ALA A 194 -1.78 18.03 5.65
N PRO A 195 -2.25 17.79 4.41
CA PRO A 195 -3.69 17.57 4.17
C PRO A 195 -4.21 16.26 4.79
N LEU A 196 -3.39 15.22 4.89
CA LEU A 196 -3.77 13.93 5.49
C LEU A 196 -3.91 14.04 7.02
N LEU A 197 -2.98 14.74 7.67
CA LEU A 197 -3.01 15.02 9.10
C LEU A 197 -4.07 16.05 9.48
N GLY A 198 -4.44 16.95 8.56
CA GLY A 198 -5.53 17.92 8.72
C GLY A 198 -6.89 17.42 8.25
N HIS A 199 -7.03 16.14 7.90
CA HIS A 199 -8.25 15.62 7.28
C HIS A 199 -9.47 15.73 8.22
N ARG A 200 -10.66 15.99 7.66
CA ARG A 200 -11.91 16.17 8.43
C ARG A 200 -12.27 14.94 9.30
N ARG A 201 -11.90 13.75 8.83
CA ARG A 201 -12.23 12.45 9.46
C ARG A 201 -11.12 12.02 10.43
N ASP A 202 -11.48 11.82 11.70
CA ASP A 202 -10.54 11.51 12.78
C ASP A 202 -9.70 10.25 12.54
N TYR A 203 -10.32 9.20 11.99
CA TYR A 203 -9.61 7.94 11.73
C TYR A 203 -8.60 8.07 10.59
N VAL A 204 -8.85 8.91 9.58
CA VAL A 204 -7.88 9.18 8.51
C VAL A 204 -6.66 9.90 9.09
N ARG A 205 -6.87 10.86 9.99
CA ARG A 205 -5.77 11.54 10.71
C ARG A 205 -4.97 10.56 11.55
N ARG A 206 -5.64 9.64 12.26
CA ARG A 206 -4.97 8.58 13.03
C ARG A 206 -4.12 7.70 12.11
N TYR A 207 -4.69 7.18 11.04
CA TYR A 207 -3.95 6.32 10.11
C TYR A 207 -2.74 7.04 9.49
N ALA A 208 -2.90 8.31 9.12
CA ALA A 208 -1.79 9.12 8.62
C ALA A 208 -0.69 9.31 9.68
N GLY A 209 -1.06 9.47 10.95
CA GLY A 209 -0.13 9.51 12.07
C GLY A 209 0.63 8.19 12.24
N ASP A 210 -0.09 7.07 12.23
CA ASP A 210 0.48 5.72 12.36
C ASP A 210 1.49 5.44 11.22
N VAL A 211 1.11 5.75 9.97
CA VAL A 211 2.00 5.57 8.80
C VAL A 211 3.21 6.50 8.85
N ARG A 212 3.04 7.76 9.27
CA ARG A 212 4.17 8.69 9.43
C ARG A 212 5.14 8.22 10.52
N GLY A 213 4.61 7.71 11.63
CA GLY A 213 5.40 7.14 12.72
C GLY A 213 6.24 5.96 12.24
N GLY A 214 5.59 4.97 11.63
CA GLY A 214 6.29 3.80 11.09
C GLY A 214 7.30 4.15 9.99
N ALA A 215 7.03 5.14 9.16
CA ALA A 215 8.00 5.62 8.16
C ALA A 215 9.21 6.29 8.82
N ALA A 216 9.03 7.08 9.87
CA ALA A 216 10.13 7.71 10.60
C ALA A 216 11.01 6.69 11.35
N GLU A 217 10.41 5.64 11.91
CA GLU A 217 11.13 4.54 12.56
C GLU A 217 11.94 3.73 11.56
N ALA A 218 11.35 3.35 10.42
CA ALA A 218 12.07 2.68 9.33
C ALA A 218 13.25 3.54 8.80
N GLN A 219 13.11 4.87 8.82
CA GLN A 219 14.19 5.80 8.49
C GLN A 219 15.31 5.80 9.55
N ALA A 220 14.97 5.71 10.83
CA ALA A 220 15.94 5.64 11.93
C ALA A 220 16.73 4.33 11.88
N GLU A 221 16.06 3.20 11.67
CA GLU A 221 16.70 1.89 11.52
C GLU A 221 17.61 1.81 10.28
N GLY A 222 17.18 2.38 9.15
CA GLY A 222 18.00 2.46 7.94
C GLY A 222 19.27 3.29 8.12
N ARG A 223 19.22 4.35 8.95
CA ARG A 223 20.42 5.12 9.33
C ARG A 223 21.34 4.35 10.27
N ALA A 224 20.78 3.58 11.22
CA ALA A 224 21.56 2.76 12.14
C ALA A 224 22.33 1.65 11.41
N ARG A 225 21.70 0.94 10.46
CA ARG A 225 22.37 -0.09 9.63
C ARG A 225 23.45 0.48 8.70
N ALA A 226 23.28 1.72 8.23
CA ALA A 226 24.31 2.39 7.42
C ALA A 226 25.49 2.92 8.26
N ALA A 227 25.34 2.97 9.59
CA ALA A 227 26.36 3.43 10.53
C ALA A 227 27.12 2.28 11.22
N GLU A 228 26.71 1.01 11.02
CA GLU A 228 27.53 -0.14 11.41
C GLU A 228 28.79 -0.19 10.52
N PRO A 229 30.01 -0.15 11.10
CA PRO A 229 31.22 -0.35 10.33
C PRO A 229 31.19 -1.76 9.74
N LEU A 230 31.57 -1.89 8.47
CA LEU A 230 31.97 -3.17 7.89
C LEU A 230 33.07 -3.76 8.78
N GLU A 231 32.71 -4.67 9.69
CA GLU A 231 33.69 -5.51 10.37
C GLU A 231 34.42 -6.31 9.29
N LYS A 232 35.75 -6.19 9.32
CA LYS A 232 36.70 -6.74 8.34
C LYS A 232 36.87 -8.24 8.49
#